data_AF-A0A6P3VY75-F1
#
_entry.id   AF-A0A6P3VY75-F1
#
_cell.length_a   1.000
_cell.length_b   1.000
_cell.length_c   1.000
_cell.angle_alpha   90.00
_cell.angle_beta   90.00
_cell.angle_gamma   90.00
#
_symmetry.space_group_name_H-M   'P 1'
#
loop_
_entity.id
_entity.type
_entity.pdbx_description
1 polymer ?
#
loop_
_entity_poly.entity_id
_entity_poly.type
_entity_poly.pdbx_seq_one_letter_code
_entity_poly.pdbx_strand_id
1 'polypeptide(L)'
;MFLAKRLIGGILDVVSNIDPAQFVPSDPPPARRPLAYADQYESDEEKQFRKVFQQLAGDDMEVSPTELMNILNRIIGKHQNLKTDGFSIESCRSMVAVMDSDSTGKLGFHEFKHLWNNIKKWQGVYKQFDADGSGMIGADELPNAFRAAGFPLNDQLFDMIIRRYSDESGNMDFDNYIGCLVRLDAMCRAFKTLDKDNNGTIKVNVQEWLQLTMYS
;
A
#
# COMPACT_ATOMS: atom_id res chain seq x y z
N MET A 1 -24.31 29.42 -31.61
CA MET A 1 -24.68 28.10 -31.06
C MET A 1 -23.75 27.08 -31.71
N PHE A 2 -22.85 26.34 -31.08
CA PHE A 2 -22.38 26.11 -29.71
C PHE A 2 -20.95 25.55 -29.93
N LEU A 3 -19.85 26.21 -29.54
CA LEU A 3 -19.21 26.11 -28.21
C LEU A 3 -19.34 24.74 -27.54
N ALA A 4 -18.52 23.77 -27.96
CA ALA A 4 -18.11 22.61 -27.15
C ALA A 4 -16.93 21.85 -27.82
N LYS A 5 -15.74 22.46 -27.87
CA LYS A 5 -14.50 21.74 -28.24
C LYS A 5 -13.31 22.05 -27.33
N ARG A 6 -13.56 22.57 -26.12
CA ARG A 6 -12.50 23.16 -25.27
C ARG A 6 -12.49 22.77 -23.79
N LEU A 7 -13.26 21.76 -23.37
CA LEU A 7 -13.37 21.41 -21.94
C LEU A 7 -12.63 20.15 -21.49
N ILE A 8 -12.17 19.28 -22.40
CA ILE A 8 -11.54 18.00 -22.01
C ILE A 8 -10.00 18.01 -22.19
N GLY A 9 -9.46 18.93 -23.00
CA GLY A 9 -8.01 19.01 -23.23
C GLY A 9 -7.20 19.72 -22.14
N GLY A 10 -7.85 20.36 -21.15
CA GLY A 10 -7.18 21.26 -20.20
C GLY A 10 -6.71 20.64 -18.88
N ILE A 11 -7.07 19.39 -18.58
CA ILE A 11 -6.76 18.75 -17.27
C ILE A 11 -5.55 17.80 -17.36
N LEU A 12 -5.09 17.44 -18.56
CA LEU A 12 -3.99 16.47 -18.76
C LEU A 12 -2.65 17.10 -19.19
N ASP A 13 -2.59 18.41 -19.40
CA ASP A 13 -1.37 19.13 -19.84
C ASP A 13 -0.56 19.73 -18.66
N VAL A 14 -0.59 19.07 -17.51
CA VAL A 14 0.44 19.28 -16.47
C VAL A 14 1.20 17.98 -16.35
N VAL A 15 2.14 17.76 -17.28
CA VAL A 15 3.23 16.82 -17.05
C VAL A 15 4.05 17.39 -15.90
N SER A 16 3.61 17.12 -14.69
CA SER A 16 4.49 17.19 -13.55
C SER A 16 5.58 16.15 -13.81
N ASN A 17 6.83 16.61 -13.93
CA ASN A 17 8.00 15.76 -14.14
C ASN A 17 8.23 14.89 -12.90
N ILE A 18 7.39 13.86 -12.73
CA ILE A 18 7.63 12.77 -11.82
C ILE A 18 8.61 11.86 -12.54
N ASP A 19 9.79 11.68 -11.96
CA ASP A 19 10.73 10.67 -12.43
C ASP A 19 10.42 9.35 -11.71
N PRO A 20 9.84 8.33 -12.38
CA PRO A 20 9.50 7.07 -11.73
C PRO A 20 10.72 6.33 -11.17
N ALA A 21 11.93 6.67 -11.63
CA ALA A 21 13.17 6.14 -11.09
C ALA A 21 13.43 6.57 -9.64
N GLN A 22 12.83 7.69 -9.19
CA GLN A 22 12.98 8.18 -7.81
C GLN A 22 12.10 7.42 -6.80
N PHE A 23 11.07 6.71 -7.26
CA PHE A 23 10.30 5.84 -6.37
C PHE A 23 11.16 4.66 -5.94
N VAL A 24 11.12 4.36 -4.64
CA VAL A 24 11.72 3.14 -4.09
C VAL A 24 10.58 2.26 -3.56
N PRO A 25 9.77 1.66 -4.45
CA PRO A 25 8.77 0.69 -4.02
C PRO A 25 9.48 -0.52 -3.39
N SER A 26 8.74 -1.23 -2.55
CA SER A 26 9.21 -2.49 -2.02
C SER A 26 9.43 -3.52 -3.13
N ASP A 27 10.30 -4.50 -2.88
CA ASP A 27 10.46 -5.63 -3.82
C ASP A 27 9.14 -6.40 -3.94
N PRO A 28 8.82 -7.02 -5.09
CA PRO A 28 7.64 -7.86 -5.20
C PRO A 28 7.70 -9.04 -4.20
N PRO A 29 6.56 -9.52 -3.69
CA PRO A 29 6.55 -10.70 -2.82
C PRO A 29 7.18 -11.89 -3.57
N PRO A 30 8.02 -12.71 -2.91
CA PRO A 30 8.65 -13.84 -3.56
C PRO A 30 7.60 -14.89 -3.95
N ALA A 31 7.79 -15.52 -5.11
CA ALA A 31 6.91 -16.59 -5.57
C ALA A 31 6.78 -17.72 -4.53
N ARG A 32 5.60 -18.35 -4.44
CA ARG A 32 5.34 -19.48 -3.53
C ARG A 32 6.41 -20.56 -3.70
N ARG A 33 7.22 -20.80 -2.66
CA ARG A 33 8.18 -21.92 -2.63
C ARG A 33 7.51 -23.18 -2.06
N PRO A 34 7.86 -24.39 -2.55
CA PRO A 34 7.46 -25.62 -1.90
C PRO A 34 7.94 -25.64 -0.43
N LEU A 35 7.01 -25.92 0.50
CA LEU A 35 7.25 -25.88 1.96
C LEU A 35 8.55 -26.62 2.37
N ALA A 36 8.84 -27.75 1.72
CA ALA A 36 9.99 -28.60 2.00
C ALA A 36 11.37 -27.91 1.86
N TYR A 37 11.47 -26.82 1.08
CA TYR A 37 12.73 -26.07 0.90
C TYR A 37 12.84 -24.83 1.81
N ALA A 38 11.73 -24.37 2.41
CA ALA A 38 11.73 -23.19 3.26
C ALA A 38 12.30 -23.46 4.67
N ASP A 39 12.07 -24.66 5.20
CA ASP A 39 12.34 -24.98 6.61
C ASP A 39 13.85 -25.11 6.97
N GLN A 40 14.73 -25.39 5.99
CA GLN A 40 16.13 -25.73 6.28
C GLN A 40 17.04 -24.52 6.57
N TYR A 41 16.62 -23.30 6.24
CA TYR A 41 17.41 -22.07 6.42
C TYR A 41 16.61 -20.90 7.02
N GLU A 42 15.48 -21.19 7.65
CA GLU A 42 14.58 -20.18 8.20
C GLU A 42 15.15 -19.57 9.49
N SER A 43 15.19 -18.22 9.57
CA SER A 43 15.63 -17.52 10.78
C SER A 43 14.64 -17.71 11.93
N ASP A 44 15.09 -17.49 13.16
CA ASP A 44 14.20 -17.64 14.33
C ASP A 44 13.04 -16.63 14.33
N GLU A 45 13.26 -15.42 13.82
CA GLU A 45 12.20 -14.44 13.60
C GLU A 45 11.18 -14.93 12.58
N GLU A 46 11.63 -15.58 11.51
CA GLU A 46 10.76 -16.08 10.46
C GLU A 46 9.95 -17.30 10.94
N LYS A 47 10.55 -18.18 11.76
CA LYS A 47 9.81 -19.25 12.45
C LYS A 47 8.73 -18.70 13.38
N GLN A 48 9.03 -17.63 14.13
CA GLN A 48 8.03 -16.98 14.98
C GLN A 48 6.91 -16.35 14.14
N PHE A 49 7.26 -15.69 13.04
CA PHE A 49 6.29 -15.10 12.13
C PHE A 49 5.41 -16.16 11.45
N ARG A 50 5.98 -17.31 11.07
CA ARG A 50 5.24 -18.47 10.54
C ARG A 50 4.21 -19.00 11.53
N LYS A 51 4.52 -19.03 12.82
CA LYS A 51 3.53 -19.40 13.86
C LYS A 51 2.38 -18.41 13.93
N VAL A 52 2.67 -17.11 13.85
CA VAL A 52 1.62 -16.06 13.80
C VAL A 52 0.74 -16.23 12.56
N PHE A 53 1.36 -16.47 11.40
CA PHE A 53 0.64 -16.72 10.16
C PHE A 53 -0.27 -17.96 10.26
N GLN A 54 0.24 -19.09 10.74
CA GLN A 54 -0.56 -20.32 10.91
C GLN A 54 -1.75 -20.13 11.84
N GLN A 55 -1.57 -19.38 12.94
CA GLN A 55 -2.66 -19.04 13.85
C GLN A 55 -3.72 -18.14 13.22
N LEU A 56 -3.33 -17.32 12.24
CA LEU A 56 -4.20 -16.37 11.56
C LEU A 56 -4.95 -16.99 10.39
N ALA A 57 -4.23 -17.77 9.58
CA ALA A 57 -4.72 -18.38 8.33
C ALA A 57 -5.56 -19.64 8.56
N GLY A 58 -5.46 -20.27 9.74
CA GLY A 58 -6.25 -21.47 10.04
C GLY A 58 -5.96 -22.62 9.09
N ASP A 59 -7.01 -23.34 8.68
CA ASP A 59 -6.88 -24.63 7.97
C ASP A 59 -6.54 -24.48 6.48
N ASP A 60 -6.89 -23.35 5.85
CA ASP A 60 -6.66 -23.12 4.42
C ASP A 60 -5.26 -22.57 4.11
N MET A 61 -4.51 -22.18 5.15
CA MET A 61 -3.15 -21.65 5.06
C MET A 61 -3.03 -20.39 4.18
N GLU A 62 -4.09 -19.59 4.10
CA GLU A 62 -4.11 -18.27 3.48
C GLU A 62 -4.80 -17.24 4.37
N VAL A 63 -4.44 -15.96 4.27
CA VAL A 63 -5.05 -14.88 5.06
C VAL A 63 -6.08 -14.15 4.22
N SER A 64 -7.35 -14.28 4.60
CA SER A 64 -8.47 -13.56 4.01
C SER A 64 -8.53 -12.08 4.44
N PRO A 65 -9.30 -11.23 3.73
CA PRO A 65 -9.52 -9.84 4.14
C PRO A 65 -10.08 -9.70 5.55
N THR A 66 -10.95 -10.62 5.98
CA THR A 66 -11.54 -10.62 7.33
C THR A 66 -10.50 -10.94 8.39
N GLU A 67 -9.63 -11.92 8.15
CA GLU A 67 -8.54 -12.27 9.06
C GLU A 67 -7.52 -11.13 9.16
N LEU A 68 -7.17 -10.53 8.02
CA LEU A 68 -6.31 -9.34 7.98
C LEU A 68 -6.89 -8.19 8.81
N MET A 69 -8.18 -7.88 8.64
CA MET A 69 -8.88 -6.85 9.42
C MET A 69 -8.79 -7.13 10.92
N ASN A 70 -9.09 -8.37 11.33
CA ASN A 70 -9.09 -8.76 12.73
C ASN A 70 -7.71 -8.61 13.37
N ILE A 71 -6.63 -9.05 12.69
CA ILE A 71 -5.27 -8.96 13.25
C ILE A 71 -4.78 -7.52 13.31
N LEU A 72 -5.04 -6.71 12.28
CA LEU A 72 -4.59 -5.32 12.25
C LEU A 72 -5.29 -4.51 13.35
N ASN A 73 -6.61 -4.65 13.49
CA ASN A 73 -7.38 -3.97 14.54
C ASN A 73 -6.98 -4.43 15.94
N ARG A 74 -6.69 -5.73 16.11
CA ARG A 74 -6.19 -6.26 17.39
C ARG A 74 -4.83 -5.66 17.80
N ILE A 75 -3.96 -5.37 16.83
CA ILE A 75 -2.63 -4.80 17.10
C ILE A 75 -2.69 -3.31 17.33
N ILE A 76 -3.44 -2.60 16.49
CA ILE A 76 -3.68 -1.17 16.68
C ILE A 76 -4.28 -0.90 18.06
N GLY A 77 -5.21 -1.73 18.54
CA GLY A 77 -5.79 -1.58 19.87
C GLY A 77 -4.77 -1.66 21.02
N LYS A 78 -3.54 -2.15 20.77
CA LYS A 78 -2.44 -2.13 21.75
C LYS A 78 -1.60 -0.84 21.71
N HIS A 79 -1.75 -0.01 20.68
CA HIS A 79 -1.02 1.23 20.47
C HIS A 79 -1.91 2.44 20.76
N GLN A 80 -2.01 2.84 22.03
CA GLN A 80 -2.88 3.95 22.47
C GLN A 80 -2.54 5.32 21.85
N ASN A 81 -1.33 5.48 21.30
CA ASN A 81 -0.87 6.73 20.71
C ASN A 81 -1.18 6.86 19.21
N LEU A 82 -1.75 5.82 18.57
CA LEU A 82 -2.15 5.89 17.16
C LEU A 82 -3.64 6.23 17.09
N LYS A 83 -3.98 7.33 16.42
CA LYS A 83 -5.37 7.67 16.08
C LYS A 83 -5.79 6.89 14.83
N THR A 84 -7.02 6.40 14.87
CA THR A 84 -7.60 5.49 13.86
C THR A 84 -9.05 5.20 14.27
N ASP A 85 -9.92 5.02 13.29
CA ASP A 85 -11.27 4.48 13.49
C ASP A 85 -11.30 2.93 13.32
N GLY A 86 -10.17 2.35 12.95
CA GLY A 86 -9.94 0.93 12.74
C GLY A 86 -10.01 0.56 11.25
N PHE A 87 -9.19 -0.40 10.84
CA PHE A 87 -9.24 -0.91 9.48
C PHE A 87 -10.61 -1.47 9.16
N SER A 88 -11.25 -0.89 8.15
CA SER A 88 -12.48 -1.40 7.56
C SER A 88 -12.22 -2.68 6.75
N ILE A 89 -13.29 -3.46 6.52
CA ILE A 89 -13.23 -4.62 5.63
C ILE A 89 -12.88 -4.23 4.19
N GLU A 90 -13.34 -3.07 3.72
CA GLU A 90 -13.04 -2.58 2.37
C GLU A 90 -11.56 -2.20 2.23
N SER A 91 -10.99 -1.53 3.24
CA SER A 91 -9.55 -1.25 3.29
C SER A 91 -8.75 -2.55 3.22
N CYS A 92 -9.15 -3.58 3.99
CA CYS A 92 -8.48 -4.87 3.99
C CYS A 92 -8.67 -5.64 2.67
N ARG A 93 -9.84 -5.54 2.02
CA ARG A 93 -10.08 -6.12 0.68
C ARG A 93 -9.15 -5.51 -0.36
N SER A 94 -9.01 -4.18 -0.38
CA SER A 94 -8.08 -3.49 -1.29
C SER A 94 -6.63 -3.88 -0.98
N MET A 95 -6.24 -3.93 0.31
CA MET A 95 -4.89 -4.39 0.69
C MET A 95 -4.59 -5.81 0.24
N VAL A 96 -5.55 -6.74 0.36
CA VAL A 96 -5.39 -8.11 -0.12
C VAL A 96 -5.27 -8.11 -1.64
N ALA A 97 -6.17 -7.44 -2.36
CA ALA A 97 -6.19 -7.43 -3.82
C ALA A 97 -4.87 -6.93 -4.44
N VAL A 98 -4.24 -5.90 -3.86
CA VAL A 98 -2.96 -5.37 -4.40
C VAL A 98 -1.71 -6.17 -4.00
N MET A 99 -1.86 -7.11 -3.06
CA MET A 99 -0.77 -7.98 -2.60
C MET A 99 -0.89 -9.40 -3.14
N ASP A 100 -2.10 -9.84 -3.47
CA ASP A 100 -2.44 -11.13 -4.07
C ASP A 100 -1.90 -11.22 -5.50
N SER A 101 -0.67 -11.71 -5.61
CA SER A 101 0.06 -11.78 -6.88
C SER A 101 -0.28 -13.05 -7.66
N ASP A 102 -0.89 -14.04 -7.01
CA ASP A 102 -1.33 -15.29 -7.62
C ASP A 102 -2.84 -15.40 -7.84
N SER A 103 -3.58 -14.32 -7.54
CA SER A 103 -5.02 -14.18 -7.75
C SER A 103 -5.86 -15.24 -7.03
N THR A 104 -5.43 -15.65 -5.84
CA THR A 104 -6.17 -16.61 -5.00
C THR A 104 -7.32 -15.97 -4.24
N GLY A 105 -7.36 -14.63 -4.17
CA GLY A 105 -8.29 -13.83 -3.39
C GLY A 105 -7.91 -13.71 -1.91
N LYS A 106 -6.75 -14.25 -1.53
CA LYS A 106 -6.22 -14.29 -0.16
C LYS A 106 -4.69 -14.15 -0.19
N LEU A 107 -4.07 -13.99 0.97
CA LEU A 107 -2.62 -13.85 1.07
C LEU A 107 -1.96 -15.14 1.55
N GLY A 108 -1.10 -15.71 0.71
CA GLY A 108 -0.18 -16.75 1.14
C GLY A 108 0.87 -16.20 2.12
N PHE A 109 1.68 -17.10 2.70
CA PHE A 109 2.69 -16.74 3.71
C PHE A 109 3.63 -15.62 3.25
N HIS A 110 4.12 -15.69 2.01
CA HIS A 110 5.08 -14.73 1.48
C HIS A 110 4.46 -13.35 1.22
N GLU A 111 3.23 -13.30 0.69
CA GLU A 111 2.50 -12.06 0.45
C GLU A 111 2.12 -11.39 1.77
N PHE A 112 1.64 -12.18 2.74
CA PHE A 112 1.35 -11.68 4.09
C PHE A 112 2.62 -11.18 4.79
N LYS A 113 3.75 -11.90 4.70
CA LYS A 113 5.04 -11.47 5.24
C LYS A 113 5.48 -10.14 4.64
N HIS A 114 5.33 -10.00 3.32
CA HIS A 114 5.67 -8.78 2.60
C HIS A 114 4.84 -7.59 3.07
N LEU A 115 3.51 -7.74 3.07
CA LEU A 115 2.57 -6.74 3.57
C LEU A 115 2.91 -6.34 5.00
N TRP A 116 3.13 -7.32 5.87
CA TRP A 116 3.41 -7.09 7.28
C TRP A 116 4.69 -6.30 7.52
N ASN A 117 5.75 -6.60 6.78
CA ASN A 117 7.03 -5.89 6.91
C ASN A 117 6.90 -4.44 6.45
N ASN A 118 6.17 -4.18 5.37
CA ASN A 118 5.87 -2.83 4.90
C ASN A 118 5.04 -2.05 5.93
N ILE A 119 3.99 -2.67 6.50
CA ILE A 119 3.18 -2.05 7.57
C ILE A 119 4.06 -1.68 8.78
N LYS A 120 4.95 -2.56 9.25
CA LYS A 120 5.87 -2.24 10.35
C LYS A 120 6.81 -1.07 10.01
N LYS A 121 7.39 -1.08 8.80
CA LYS A 121 8.27 0.00 8.33
C LYS A 121 7.53 1.33 8.35
N TRP A 122 6.35 1.38 7.73
CA TRP A 122 5.55 2.59 7.64
C TRP A 122 4.97 3.03 8.97
N GLN A 123 4.66 2.12 9.88
CA GLN A 123 4.31 2.45 11.27
C GLN A 123 5.47 3.14 11.99
N GLY A 124 6.71 2.69 11.75
CA GLY A 124 7.91 3.36 12.28
C GLY A 124 8.03 4.80 11.76
N VAL A 125 7.83 4.99 10.46
CA VAL A 125 7.82 6.32 9.82
C VAL A 125 6.70 7.20 10.38
N TYR A 126 5.47 6.68 10.49
CA TYR A 126 4.33 7.41 11.03
C TYR A 126 4.64 7.98 12.42
N LYS A 127 5.15 7.13 13.33
CA LYS A 127 5.53 7.55 14.69
C LYS A 127 6.70 8.54 14.73
N GLN A 128 7.56 8.55 13.71
CA GLN A 128 8.70 9.45 13.63
C GLN A 128 8.30 10.85 13.14
N PHE A 129 7.28 10.93 12.27
CA PHE A 129 6.90 12.17 11.58
C PHE A 129 5.63 12.84 12.14
N ASP A 130 4.91 12.19 13.05
CA ASP A 130 3.94 12.82 13.97
C ASP A 130 4.69 13.66 15.01
N ALA A 131 5.13 14.86 14.60
CA ALA A 131 6.03 15.71 15.35
C ALA A 131 5.28 16.51 16.43
N ASP A 132 4.01 16.79 16.20
CA ASP A 132 3.13 17.46 17.16
C ASP A 132 2.52 16.51 18.20
N GLY A 133 2.64 15.19 17.99
CA GLY A 133 2.14 14.15 18.89
C GLY A 133 0.62 14.07 18.89
N SER A 134 -0.03 14.53 17.83
CA SER A 134 -1.48 14.43 17.62
C SER A 134 -1.96 12.99 17.49
N GLY A 135 -1.06 12.07 17.11
CA GLY A 135 -1.36 10.70 16.75
C GLY A 135 -1.84 10.56 15.30
N MET A 136 -1.79 11.64 14.52
CA MET A 136 -2.17 11.76 13.11
C MET A 136 -0.99 12.34 12.31
N ILE A 137 -1.02 12.20 10.98
CA ILE A 137 -0.08 12.89 10.10
C ILE A 137 -0.79 14.07 9.46
N GLY A 138 -0.37 15.28 9.81
CA GLY A 138 -0.90 16.52 9.24
C GLY A 138 -0.41 16.77 7.81
N ALA A 139 -1.05 17.70 7.11
CA ALA A 139 -0.68 18.08 5.73
C ALA A 139 0.77 18.58 5.61
N ASP A 140 1.30 19.23 6.64
CA ASP A 140 2.70 19.72 6.67
C ASP A 140 3.72 18.59 6.94
N GLU A 141 3.30 17.51 7.59
CA GLU A 141 4.14 16.35 7.95
C GLU A 141 4.18 15.31 6.83
N LEU A 142 3.07 15.19 6.09
CA LEU A 142 2.82 14.18 5.05
C LEU A 142 3.94 14.10 4.00
N PRO A 143 4.47 15.21 3.43
CA PRO A 143 5.50 15.13 2.40
C PRO A 143 6.79 14.49 2.89
N ASN A 144 7.18 14.77 4.14
CA ASN A 144 8.39 14.21 4.74
C ASN A 144 8.19 12.74 5.13
N ALA A 145 7.03 12.39 5.65
CA ALA A 145 6.66 11.00 5.95
C ALA A 145 6.67 10.13 4.68
N PHE A 146 6.04 10.60 3.59
CA PHE A 146 6.00 9.86 2.32
C PHE A 146 7.38 9.72 1.67
N ARG A 147 8.21 10.77 1.73
CA ARG A 147 9.60 10.70 1.28
C ARG A 147 10.40 9.66 2.06
N ALA A 148 10.27 9.64 3.39
CA ALA A 148 10.92 8.64 4.24
C ALA A 148 10.38 7.21 4.01
N ALA A 149 9.11 7.08 3.61
CA ALA A 149 8.52 5.80 3.22
C ALA A 149 9.05 5.28 1.87
N GLY A 150 9.64 6.15 1.03
CA GLY A 150 10.21 5.82 -0.29
C GLY A 150 9.47 6.44 -1.47
N PHE A 151 8.56 7.37 -1.23
CA PHE A 151 7.64 7.94 -2.24
C PHE A 151 7.77 9.47 -2.35
N PRO A 152 8.74 9.99 -3.11
CA PRO A 152 8.85 11.41 -3.39
C PRO A 152 7.77 11.81 -4.43
N LEU A 153 6.61 12.24 -3.94
CA LEU A 153 5.52 12.74 -4.78
C LEU A 153 5.64 14.25 -5.00
N ASN A 154 4.93 14.77 -6.01
CA ASN A 154 4.77 16.21 -6.21
C ASN A 154 3.52 16.74 -5.52
N ASP A 155 3.41 18.07 -5.43
CA ASP A 155 2.33 18.77 -4.73
C ASP A 155 0.94 18.39 -5.26
N GLN A 156 0.80 18.21 -6.58
CA GLN A 156 -0.48 17.83 -7.20
C GLN A 156 -0.96 16.45 -6.74
N LEU A 157 -0.06 15.48 -6.59
CA LEU A 157 -0.38 14.16 -6.07
C LEU A 157 -0.65 14.19 -4.56
N PHE A 158 0.10 15.00 -3.80
CA PHE A 158 -0.18 15.20 -2.38
C PHE A 158 -1.59 15.78 -2.17
N ASP A 159 -1.99 16.78 -2.95
CA ASP A 159 -3.34 17.34 -2.93
C ASP A 159 -4.42 16.27 -3.16
N MET A 160 -4.21 15.36 -4.11
CA MET A 160 -5.16 14.27 -4.37
C MET A 160 -5.20 13.26 -3.23
N ILE A 161 -4.05 12.93 -2.65
CA ILE A 161 -3.94 12.01 -1.51
C ILE A 161 -4.64 12.59 -0.28
N ILE A 162 -4.36 13.85 0.06
CA ILE A 162 -5.00 14.54 1.20
C ILE A 162 -6.52 14.55 1.02
N ARG A 163 -7.02 14.94 -0.15
CA ARG A 163 -8.47 14.96 -0.43
C ARG A 163 -9.14 13.58 -0.32
N ARG A 164 -8.40 12.50 -0.54
CA ARG A 164 -8.95 11.12 -0.55
C ARG A 164 -8.80 10.41 0.79
N TYR A 165 -7.73 10.68 1.54
CA TYR A 165 -7.32 9.89 2.69
C TYR A 165 -7.24 10.69 4.00
N SER A 166 -7.33 12.02 3.95
CA SER A 166 -7.34 12.86 5.15
C SER A 166 -8.75 13.33 5.49
N ASP A 167 -8.93 13.77 6.73
CA ASP A 167 -10.13 14.46 7.20
C ASP A 167 -10.26 15.89 6.61
N GLU A 168 -11.34 16.60 6.96
CA GLU A 168 -11.59 17.98 6.51
C GLU A 168 -10.53 18.99 6.96
N SER A 169 -9.74 18.64 7.99
CA SER A 169 -8.62 19.45 8.49
C SER A 169 -7.28 19.07 7.84
N GLY A 170 -7.27 18.10 6.93
CA GLY A 170 -6.06 17.62 6.26
C GLY A 170 -5.24 16.62 7.08
N ASN A 171 -5.77 16.11 8.20
CA ASN A 171 -5.09 15.12 9.03
C ASN A 171 -5.42 13.71 8.56
N MET A 172 -4.39 12.89 8.43
CA MET A 172 -4.49 11.49 8.04
C MET A 172 -4.26 10.60 9.25
N ASP A 173 -5.24 9.77 9.59
CA ASP A 173 -5.10 8.79 10.66
C ASP A 173 -4.36 7.52 10.19
N PHE A 174 -4.10 6.61 11.12
CA PHE A 174 -3.15 5.53 10.89
C PHE A 174 -3.63 4.52 9.85
N ASP A 175 -4.90 4.13 9.84
CA ASP A 175 -5.42 3.15 8.89
C ASP A 175 -5.53 3.74 7.47
N ASN A 176 -5.90 5.02 7.32
CA ASN A 176 -5.86 5.68 6.01
C ASN A 176 -4.42 5.84 5.51
N TYR A 177 -3.48 6.18 6.38
CA TYR A 177 -2.06 6.27 6.02
C TYR A 177 -1.50 4.93 5.51
N ILE A 178 -1.76 3.85 6.22
CA ILE A 178 -1.32 2.51 5.79
C ILE A 178 -2.04 2.08 4.51
N GLY A 179 -3.36 2.30 4.42
CA GLY A 179 -4.15 2.00 3.22
C GLY A 179 -3.64 2.73 1.98
N CYS A 180 -3.30 4.01 2.13
CA CYS A 180 -2.71 4.82 1.07
C CYS A 180 -1.35 4.27 0.62
N LEU A 181 -0.43 4.00 1.55
CA LEU A 181 0.90 3.52 1.22
C LEU A 181 0.91 2.10 0.62
N VAL A 182 0.05 1.19 1.10
CA VAL A 182 -0.10 -0.15 0.50
C VAL A 182 -0.52 -0.01 -0.96
N ARG A 183 -1.52 0.84 -1.24
CA ARG A 183 -2.01 1.07 -2.61
C ARG A 183 -0.94 1.73 -3.48
N LEU A 184 -0.29 2.78 -2.97
CA LEU A 184 0.75 3.52 -3.69
C LEU A 184 1.95 2.62 -4.05
N ASP A 185 2.45 1.84 -3.09
CA ASP A 185 3.53 0.87 -3.29
C ASP A 185 3.17 -0.13 -4.41
N ALA A 186 1.96 -0.68 -4.37
CA ALA A 186 1.52 -1.63 -5.37
C ALA A 186 1.41 -1.02 -6.77
N MET A 187 0.86 0.19 -6.89
CA MET A 187 0.78 0.89 -8.17
C MET A 187 2.18 1.17 -8.73
N CYS A 188 3.13 1.59 -7.89
CA CYS A 188 4.52 1.79 -8.28
C CYS A 188 5.19 0.47 -8.72
N ARG A 189 4.98 -0.65 -8.00
CA ARG A 189 5.49 -1.98 -8.39
C ARG A 189 4.92 -2.45 -9.72
N ALA A 190 3.61 -2.32 -9.91
CA ALA A 190 2.93 -2.69 -11.14
C ALA A 190 3.47 -1.87 -12.33
N PHE A 191 3.59 -0.55 -12.17
CA PHE A 191 4.15 0.32 -13.19
C PHE A 191 5.59 -0.08 -13.56
N LYS A 192 6.48 -0.24 -12.57
CA LYS A 192 7.88 -0.66 -12.81
C LYS A 192 8.00 -2.03 -13.48
N THR A 193 7.08 -2.95 -13.20
CA THR A 193 7.07 -4.27 -13.84
C THR A 193 6.71 -4.19 -15.33
N LEU A 194 5.87 -3.21 -15.70
CA LEU A 194 5.42 -2.99 -17.07
C LEU A 194 6.37 -2.07 -17.88
N ASP A 195 7.00 -1.09 -17.25
CA ASP A 195 7.96 -0.15 -17.83
C ASP A 195 9.37 -0.76 -17.95
N LYS A 196 9.52 -1.75 -18.84
CA LYS A 196 10.76 -2.53 -18.98
C LYS A 196 11.95 -1.73 -19.50
N ASP A 197 11.70 -0.62 -20.21
CA ASP A 197 12.73 0.26 -20.75
C ASP A 197 12.99 1.50 -19.86
N ASN A 198 12.30 1.61 -18.73
CA ASN A 198 12.42 2.72 -17.76
C ASN A 198 12.24 4.09 -18.43
N ASN A 199 11.32 4.18 -19.38
CA ASN A 199 11.07 5.43 -20.11
C ASN A 199 9.98 6.29 -19.45
N GLY A 200 9.35 5.79 -18.38
CA GLY A 200 8.30 6.47 -17.64
C GLY A 200 6.91 6.40 -18.29
N THR A 201 6.70 5.49 -19.24
CA THR A 201 5.42 5.28 -19.91
C THR A 201 5.14 3.78 -20.10
N ILE A 202 3.86 3.41 -20.01
CA ILE A 202 3.41 2.03 -20.28
C ILE A 202 2.35 2.02 -21.37
N LYS A 203 2.39 1.01 -22.24
CA LYS A 203 1.35 0.78 -23.25
C LYS A 203 0.53 -0.43 -22.85
N VAL A 204 -0.76 -0.20 -22.59
CA VAL A 204 -1.72 -1.24 -22.19
C VAL A 204 -2.93 -1.22 -23.10
N ASN A 205 -3.54 -2.38 -23.31
CA ASN A 205 -4.85 -2.52 -23.94
C ASN A 205 -5.98 -2.37 -22.89
N VAL A 206 -7.24 -2.35 -23.33
CA VAL A 206 -8.39 -2.15 -22.44
C VAL A 206 -8.52 -3.26 -21.38
N GLN A 207 -8.22 -4.50 -21.74
CA GLN A 207 -8.29 -5.63 -20.81
C GLN A 207 -7.22 -5.50 -19.72
N GLU A 208 -5.97 -5.20 -20.11
CA GLU A 208 -4.86 -4.98 -19.18
C GLU A 208 -5.14 -3.79 -18.26
N TRP A 209 -5.68 -2.69 -18.81
CA TRP A 209 -6.08 -1.54 -18.02
C TRP A 209 -7.13 -1.89 -16.97
N LEU A 210 -8.20 -2.60 -17.37
CA LEU A 210 -9.24 -3.03 -16.44
C LEU A 210 -8.71 -3.98 -15.36
N GLN A 211 -7.79 -4.88 -15.71
CA GLN A 211 -7.14 -5.77 -14.72
C GLN A 211 -6.34 -4.96 -13.69
N LEU A 212 -5.57 -3.96 -14.14
CA LEU A 212 -4.74 -3.11 -13.27
C LEU A 212 -5.57 -2.21 -12.35
N THR A 213 -6.74 -1.72 -12.80
CA THR A 213 -7.52 -0.73 -12.05
C THR A 213 -8.69 -1.29 -11.26
N MET A 214 -9.22 -2.46 -11.63
CA MET A 214 -10.40 -3.04 -10.96
C MET A 214 -10.03 -4.06 -9.88
N TYR A 215 -8.88 -4.72 -10.00
CA TYR A 215 -8.37 -5.64 -8.98
C TYR A 215 -7.24 -4.97 -8.21
N SER A 216 -7.61 -3.92 -7.46
CA SER A 216 -6.69 -3.06 -6.68
C SER A 216 -7.39 -2.46 -5.47
#